data_AF-T1AFJ7-F1
#
_entry.id   AF-T1AFJ7-F1
#
_cell.length_a   1.000
_cell.length_b   1.000
_cell.length_c   1.000
_cell.angle_alpha   90.00
_cell.angle_beta   90.00
_cell.angle_gamma   90.00
#
_symmetry.space_group_name_H-M   'P 1'
#
loop_
_entity.id
_entity.type
_entity.pdbx_description
1 polymer ?
#
loop_
_entity_poly.entity_id
_entity_poly.type
_entity_poly.pdbx_seq_one_letter_code
_entity_poly.pdbx_strand_id
1 'polypeptide(L)'
;MVRHAVREEVGAVGAKLLYPDGTIQHGGVILRISDGDTAFHASRNVPAYSAGYFGRAALTQSFSAVTGACLLVRRTLYEAMGGLDDEHLPVIHSDVDL
;
A
#
# COMPACT_ATOMS: atom_id res chain seq x y z
N MET A 1 4.68 2.02 -11.82
CA MET A 1 4.37 2.96 -10.72
C MET A 1 4.48 4.43 -11.13
N VAL A 2 5.60 4.88 -11.73
CA VAL A 2 5.79 6.30 -12.14
C VAL A 2 4.63 6.88 -12.96
N ARG A 3 4.10 6.15 -13.94
CA ARG A 3 2.90 6.55 -14.72
C ARG A 3 1.71 6.96 -13.84
N HIS A 4 1.54 6.34 -12.67
CA HIS A 4 0.49 6.72 -11.72
C HIS A 4 0.94 7.88 -10.83
N ALA A 5 2.19 7.91 -10.38
CA ALA A 5 2.70 8.94 -9.47
C ALA A 5 2.77 10.35 -10.09
N VAL A 6 2.91 10.44 -11.43
CA VAL A 6 2.89 11.72 -12.16
C VAL A 6 1.49 12.31 -12.33
N ARG A 7 0.43 11.56 -12.00
CA ARG A 7 -0.95 12.05 -12.07
C ARG A 7 -1.25 12.92 -10.85
N GLU A 8 -1.75 14.11 -11.08
CA GLU A 8 -1.95 15.14 -10.05
C GLU A 8 -2.84 14.64 -8.89
N GLU A 9 -3.90 13.91 -9.23
CA GLU A 9 -4.88 13.35 -8.29
C GLU A 9 -4.37 12.16 -7.45
N VAL A 10 -3.17 11.64 -7.73
CA VAL A 10 -2.58 10.50 -7.01
C VAL A 10 -1.55 10.98 -6.00
N GLY A 11 -1.79 10.78 -4.71
CA GLY A 11 -0.84 11.15 -3.65
C GLY A 11 0.30 10.15 -3.47
N ALA A 12 -0.03 8.86 -3.42
CA ALA A 12 0.91 7.77 -3.17
C ALA A 12 0.67 6.59 -4.12
N VAL A 13 1.73 5.86 -4.48
CA VAL A 13 1.65 4.66 -5.31
C VAL A 13 2.48 3.54 -4.69
N GLY A 14 1.84 2.41 -4.41
CA GLY A 14 2.48 1.17 -3.99
C GLY A 14 2.65 0.16 -5.12
N ALA A 15 3.44 -0.88 -4.87
CA ALA A 15 3.56 -2.05 -5.73
C ALA A 15 2.87 -3.27 -5.13
N LYS A 16 2.43 -4.22 -5.97
CA LYS A 16 2.12 -5.57 -5.49
C LYS A 16 3.42 -6.25 -5.06
N LEU A 17 3.55 -6.56 -3.77
CA LEU A 17 4.71 -7.25 -3.22
C LEU A 17 4.39 -8.73 -2.98
N LEU A 18 5.39 -9.59 -3.17
CA LEU A 18 5.27 -11.03 -3.02
C LEU A 18 6.16 -11.52 -1.87
N TYR A 19 5.69 -12.54 -1.16
CA TYR A 19 6.55 -13.36 -0.31
C TYR A 19 7.44 -14.28 -1.18
N PRO A 20 8.54 -14.82 -0.62
CA PRO A 20 9.41 -15.75 -1.33
C PRO A 20 8.73 -17.03 -1.84
N ASP A 21 7.60 -17.42 -1.23
CA ASP A 21 6.81 -18.58 -1.64
C ASP A 21 5.89 -18.32 -2.85
N GLY A 22 5.94 -17.12 -3.44
CA GLY A 22 5.13 -16.74 -4.59
C GLY A 22 3.70 -16.34 -4.25
N THR A 23 3.37 -16.17 -2.98
CA THR A 23 2.08 -15.58 -2.55
C THR A 23 2.19 -14.06 -2.37
N ILE A 24 1.06 -13.36 -2.41
CA ILE A 24 1.02 -11.90 -2.25
C ILE A 24 1.26 -11.52 -0.79
N GLN A 25 2.23 -10.64 -0.55
CA GLN A 25 2.48 -10.00 0.72
C GLN A 25 1.63 -8.73 0.89
N HIS A 26 1.58 -7.91 -0.16
CA HIS A 26 0.86 -6.64 -0.16
C HIS A 26 0.22 -6.40 -1.52
N GLY A 27 -1.09 -6.25 -1.55
CA GLY A 27 -1.84 -5.82 -2.73
C GLY A 27 -2.49 -4.43 -2.58
N GLY A 28 -2.17 -3.70 -1.51
CA GLY A 28 -2.87 -2.51 -1.03
C GLY A 28 -3.26 -2.64 0.45
N VAL A 29 -3.52 -1.53 1.16
CA VAL A 29 -4.03 -1.53 2.54
C VAL A 29 -5.50 -1.09 2.57
N ILE A 30 -6.31 -1.80 3.34
CA ILE A 30 -7.68 -1.42 3.68
C ILE A 30 -7.72 -1.12 5.17
N LEU A 31 -8.20 0.07 5.54
CA LEU A 31 -8.33 0.49 6.93
C LEU A 31 -9.69 0.08 7.49
N ARG A 32 -9.74 -0.23 8.79
CA ARG A 32 -10.98 -0.47 9.57
C ARG A 32 -11.93 -1.51 8.95
N ILE A 33 -11.45 -2.73 8.73
CA ILE A 33 -12.31 -3.83 8.24
C ILE A 33 -13.21 -4.39 9.34
N SER A 34 -12.77 -4.38 10.60
CA SER A 34 -13.50 -4.95 11.74
C SER A 34 -13.21 -4.18 13.03
N ASP A 35 -14.01 -4.41 14.07
CA ASP A 35 -13.76 -3.87 15.41
C ASP A 35 -12.47 -4.46 15.98
N GLY A 36 -11.44 -3.62 16.13
CA GLY A 36 -10.12 -4.00 16.65
C GLY A 36 -9.02 -4.05 15.59
N ASP A 37 -9.37 -4.16 14.30
CA ASP A 37 -8.40 -4.14 13.20
C ASP A 37 -8.17 -2.71 12.69
N THR A 38 -6.92 -2.28 12.72
CA THR A 38 -6.53 -0.93 12.24
C THR A 38 -6.24 -0.92 10.73
N ALA A 39 -5.49 -1.90 10.22
CA ALA A 39 -5.07 -1.97 8.82
C ALA A 39 -4.85 -3.41 8.34
N PHE A 40 -5.25 -3.72 7.09
CA PHE A 40 -5.10 -5.05 6.50
C PHE A 40 -4.51 -5.01 5.09
N HIS A 41 -3.59 -5.93 4.80
CA HIS A 41 -3.00 -6.09 3.46
C HIS A 41 -3.94 -6.89 2.55
N ALA A 42 -4.55 -6.22 1.57
CA ALA A 42 -5.45 -6.82 0.62
C ALA A 42 -4.77 -7.95 -0.17
N SER A 43 -5.51 -9.02 -0.44
CA SER A 43 -5.05 -10.21 -1.18
C SER A 43 -3.87 -10.95 -0.55
N ARG A 44 -3.57 -10.74 0.74
CA ARG A 44 -2.48 -11.45 1.43
C ARG A 44 -2.63 -12.97 1.30
N ASN A 45 -1.53 -13.66 1.04
CA ASN A 45 -1.41 -15.11 0.85
C ASN A 45 -2.10 -15.67 -0.41
N VAL A 46 -2.68 -14.83 -1.27
CA VAL A 46 -3.19 -15.26 -2.58
C VAL A 46 -2.01 -15.53 -3.53
N PRO A 47 -2.04 -16.58 -4.38
CA PRO A 47 -0.97 -16.81 -5.37
C PRO A 47 -0.74 -15.60 -6.30
N ALA A 48 0.53 -15.28 -6.60
CA ALA A 48 0.92 -14.05 -7.31
C ALA A 48 0.18 -13.75 -8.62
N TYR A 49 -0.16 -14.81 -9.37
CA TYR A 49 -0.80 -14.73 -10.68
C TYR A 49 -2.30 -15.08 -10.65
N SER A 50 -2.85 -15.35 -9.47
CA SER A 50 -4.30 -15.51 -9.34
C SER A 50 -4.98 -14.16 -9.52
N ALA A 51 -6.13 -14.17 -10.19
CA ALA A 51 -6.99 -13.01 -10.30
C ALA A 51 -7.53 -12.58 -8.92
N GLY A 52 -7.62 -13.53 -7.96
CA GLY A 52 -8.14 -13.28 -6.63
C GLY A 52 -9.62 -12.88 -6.62
N TYR A 53 -10.08 -12.32 -5.51
CA TYR A 53 -11.47 -11.90 -5.33
C TYR A 53 -11.88 -10.88 -6.39
N PHE A 54 -12.85 -11.25 -7.24
CA PHE A 54 -13.34 -10.44 -8.38
C PHE A 54 -12.22 -9.86 -9.28
N GLY A 55 -11.11 -10.59 -9.45
CA GLY A 55 -10.01 -10.12 -10.30
C GLY A 55 -9.14 -9.03 -9.70
N ARG A 56 -9.40 -8.60 -8.45
CA ARG A 56 -8.74 -7.46 -7.83
C ARG A 56 -7.24 -7.66 -7.61
N ALA A 57 -6.75 -8.90 -7.44
CA ALA A 57 -5.32 -9.15 -7.25
C ALA A 57 -4.48 -8.94 -8.54
N ALA A 58 -5.15 -8.78 -9.68
CA ALA A 58 -4.54 -8.56 -10.99
C ALA A 58 -4.70 -7.12 -11.53
N LEU A 59 -5.40 -6.24 -10.82
CA LEU A 59 -5.75 -4.89 -11.31
C LEU A 59 -5.08 -3.78 -10.50
N THR A 60 -4.69 -2.70 -11.19
CA THR A 60 -4.38 -1.42 -10.53
C THR A 60 -5.67 -0.79 -10.02
N GLN A 61 -5.69 -0.36 -8.76
CA GLN A 61 -6.87 0.22 -8.12
C GLN A 61 -6.47 1.13 -6.96
N SER A 62 -7.42 1.93 -6.47
CA SER A 62 -7.24 2.76 -5.27
C SER A 62 -7.49 1.95 -4.01
N PHE A 63 -6.71 2.23 -2.97
CA PHE A 63 -6.77 1.64 -1.64
C PHE A 63 -6.72 2.74 -0.58
N SER A 64 -6.99 2.40 0.68
CA SER A 64 -6.93 3.36 1.79
C SER A 64 -5.49 3.82 2.07
N ALA A 65 -4.52 2.90 1.95
CA ALA A 65 -3.10 3.19 2.04
C ALA A 65 -2.30 2.14 1.23
N VAL A 66 -0.98 2.33 1.16
CA VAL A 66 -0.03 1.39 0.55
C VAL A 66 1.17 1.21 1.46
N THR A 67 1.86 0.07 1.39
CA THR A 67 3.00 -0.19 2.27
C THR A 67 4.20 0.71 1.96
N GLY A 68 4.91 1.13 3.00
CA GLY A 68 6.18 1.86 2.94
C GLY A 68 7.32 1.02 2.36
N ALA A 69 7.21 -0.32 2.34
CA ALA A 69 8.23 -1.19 1.77
C ALA A 69 8.50 -0.93 0.27
N CYS A 70 7.52 -0.39 -0.46
CA CYS A 70 7.72 0.08 -1.84
C CYS A 70 6.72 1.19 -2.17
N LEU A 71 7.09 2.42 -1.85
CA LEU A 71 6.28 3.62 -1.99
C LEU A 71 6.89 4.60 -3.00
N LEU A 72 6.06 5.14 -3.89
CA LEU A 72 6.36 6.36 -4.65
C LEU A 72 5.39 7.47 -4.26
N VAL A 73 5.94 8.61 -3.87
CA VAL A 73 5.23 9.84 -3.52
C VAL A 73 5.94 11.02 -4.19
N ARG A 74 5.18 12.05 -4.58
CA ARG A 74 5.80 13.28 -5.11
C ARG A 74 6.55 13.98 -3.99
N ARG A 75 7.78 14.43 -4.29
CA ARG A 75 8.61 15.15 -3.33
C ARG A 75 7.89 16.32 -2.65
N THR A 76 7.20 17.14 -3.43
CA THR A 76 6.46 18.30 -2.90
C THR A 76 5.36 17.91 -1.93
N LEU A 77 4.68 16.78 -2.16
CA LEU A 77 3.65 16.27 -1.26
C LEU A 77 4.28 15.67 0.01
N TYR A 78 5.36 14.89 -0.14
CA TYR A 78 6.10 14.33 0.98
C TYR A 78 6.60 15.41 1.93
N GLU A 79 7.23 16.46 1.40
CA GLU A 79 7.73 17.60 2.18
C GLU A 79 6.58 18.40 2.81
N ALA A 80 5.46 18.60 2.11
CA ALA A 80 4.30 19.34 2.64
C ALA A 80 3.62 18.62 3.82
N MET A 81 3.71 17.29 3.86
CA MET A 81 3.15 16.48 4.95
C MET A 81 4.16 16.23 6.09
N GLY A 82 5.41 16.70 5.96
CA GLY A 82 6.43 16.51 7.00
C GLY A 82 7.23 15.20 6.92
N GLY A 83 7.03 14.41 5.86
CA GLY A 83 7.68 13.11 5.68
C GLY A 83 6.97 11.96 6.39
N LEU A 84 7.71 10.91 6.75
CA LEU A 84 7.23 9.80 7.59
C LEU A 84 7.74 9.99 9.02
N ASP A 85 6.92 9.65 10.01
CA ASP A 85 7.20 9.70 11.43
C ASP A 85 7.99 8.47 11.88
N ASP A 86 9.30 8.50 11.64
CA ASP A 86 10.22 7.44 12.05
C ASP A 86 10.54 7.45 13.56
N GLU A 87 10.18 8.53 14.27
CA GLU A 87 10.37 8.64 15.73
C GLU A 87 9.27 7.90 16.49
N HIS A 88 7.99 8.11 16.13
CA HIS A 88 6.85 7.51 16.83
C HIS A 88 6.34 6.23 16.18
N LEU A 89 6.52 6.07 14.86
CA LEU A 89 6.05 4.91 14.09
C LEU A 89 7.22 4.17 13.38
N PRO A 90 8.30 3.78 14.07
CA PRO A 90 9.51 3.24 13.43
C PRO A 90 9.30 1.88 12.75
N VAL A 91 8.25 1.15 13.10
CA VAL A 91 8.02 -0.23 12.62
C VAL A 91 6.55 -0.50 12.37
N ILE A 92 5.71 -0.43 13.41
CA ILE A 92 4.28 -0.71 13.31
C ILE A 92 3.56 0.58 12.90
N HIS A 93 2.58 0.46 12.01
CA HIS A 93 1.76 1.55 11.48
C HIS A 93 2.47 2.60 10.62
N SER A 94 3.77 2.44 10.35
CA SER A 94 4.50 3.26 9.36
C SER A 94 3.84 3.30 7.98
N ASP A 95 3.18 2.21 7.58
CA ASP A 95 2.44 2.09 6.32
C ASP A 95 1.17 2.97 6.23
N VAL A 96 0.70 3.54 7.34
CA VAL A 96 -0.58 4.28 7.44
C VAL A 96 -0.43 5.65 8.11
N ASP A 97 0.81 6.14 8.17
CA ASP A 97 1.18 7.41 8.77
C ASP A 97 0.79 8.63 7.91
N LEU A 98 0.99 8.50 6.59
CA LEU A 98 0.92 9.59 5.60
C LEU A 98 -0.36 9.60 4.75
#